data_AF-A0A7X6PRP9-F1
#
_entry.id   AF-A0A7X6PRP9-F1
#
_cell.length_a   1.000
_cell.length_b   1.000
_cell.length_c   1.000
_cell.angle_alpha   90.00
_cell.angle_beta   90.00
_cell.angle_gamma   90.00
#
_symmetry.space_group_name_H-M   'P 1'
#
loop_
_entity.id
_entity.type
_entity.pdbx_description
1 polymer ?
#
loop_
_entity_poly.entity_id
_entity_poly.type
_entity_poly.pdbx_seq_one_letter_code
_entity_poly.pdbx_strand_id
1 'polypeptide(L)'
;MNKLNAKRIKRHMLKTYEFWQIDERFLLVSPDRKLYTLTGMESLPESETGYLAYAYLDETMRIAFLGFADPEKDTYEYFESDDILVAAAAMLPSMLVRIVKPTSELNEHPFVKGVLEFHEADALRRSTLAIRSLDPLRDPVRPEILTACFIRDEKRKEKAYEEEVDIYREAVEAMQVSQDEKGGKKRDKEPEEGDDLPEPPAVTDDMINFVQIKDLMPSNNGTWRAVLLENLPGTRLKRKGDDVDISVETVTVDDAEHTVLFVNHTMPVEGTDISVQSYKPTRLPWRLAYELDCASCAFTETYYLGRHGEDSLMFKEILSDIRLGRIDPPILIDLVQRDDCEIDFSRELYRCRYCGTPEVMKRLRLITPDKTLSAIYNCLECGERMSLVKRGHIASLDCPDCRKPLNLVSEKQWSGVLETEATLE
;
A
#
# COMPACT_ATOMS: atom_id res chain seq x y z
N MET A 1 9.56 -35.88 6.25
CA MET A 1 9.38 -34.45 5.93
C MET A 1 7.95 -34.19 5.48
N ASN A 2 7.34 -33.09 5.94
CA ASN A 2 6.00 -32.67 5.54
C ASN A 2 6.09 -31.99 4.17
N LYS A 3 5.80 -32.73 3.11
CA LYS A 3 5.74 -32.20 1.75
C LYS A 3 4.45 -31.40 1.58
N LEU A 4 4.57 -30.11 1.27
CA LEU A 4 3.43 -29.22 1.06
C LEU A 4 3.16 -29.01 -0.42
N ASN A 5 1.91 -28.78 -0.83
CA ASN A 5 1.52 -28.57 -2.24
C ASN A 5 1.29 -27.08 -2.56
N ALA A 6 1.34 -26.66 -3.83
CA ALA A 6 0.94 -25.30 -4.23
C ALA A 6 0.65 -25.17 -5.74
N LYS A 7 -0.10 -24.14 -6.17
CA LYS A 7 -0.38 -23.87 -7.60
C LYS A 7 0.57 -22.82 -8.18
N ARG A 8 1.13 -23.09 -9.36
CA ARG A 8 2.11 -22.21 -10.03
C ARG A 8 1.51 -21.22 -11.00
N ILE A 9 2.20 -20.08 -11.14
CA ILE A 9 1.93 -19.01 -12.11
C ILE A 9 3.06 -18.95 -13.16
N LYS A 10 2.89 -18.15 -14.23
CA LYS A 10 3.83 -17.98 -15.34
C LYS A 10 5.27 -17.64 -14.88
N ARG A 11 6.27 -18.02 -15.69
CA ARG A 11 7.70 -17.71 -15.48
C ARG A 11 8.03 -16.29 -15.92
N HIS A 12 8.77 -15.58 -15.09
CA HIS A 12 9.29 -14.25 -15.37
C HIS A 12 10.68 -14.07 -14.72
N MET A 13 11.38 -13.01 -15.11
CA MET A 13 12.64 -12.63 -14.46
C MET A 13 12.31 -11.88 -13.16
N LEU A 14 13.07 -12.08 -12.09
CA LEU A 14 12.80 -11.42 -10.81
C LEU A 14 12.71 -9.89 -10.97
N LYS A 15 13.66 -9.29 -11.72
CA LYS A 15 13.69 -7.84 -12.01
C LYS A 15 12.54 -7.30 -12.86
N THR A 16 11.74 -8.17 -13.48
CA THR A 16 10.59 -7.73 -14.29
C THR A 16 9.37 -7.44 -13.43
N TYR A 17 9.42 -7.79 -12.15
CA TYR A 17 8.40 -7.42 -11.18
C TYR A 17 8.81 -6.15 -10.47
N GLU A 18 7.84 -5.25 -10.34
CA GLU A 18 7.94 -4.19 -9.34
C GLU A 18 7.84 -4.83 -7.94
N PHE A 19 8.56 -4.28 -6.97
CA PHE A 19 8.69 -4.87 -5.64
C PHE A 19 7.32 -5.18 -4.99
N TRP A 20 6.32 -4.31 -5.14
CA TRP A 20 4.97 -4.52 -4.58
C TRP A 20 4.20 -5.68 -5.23
N GLN A 21 4.59 -6.12 -6.43
CA GLN A 21 3.96 -7.26 -7.10
C GLN A 21 4.42 -8.60 -6.51
N ILE A 22 5.62 -8.60 -5.92
CA ILE A 22 6.27 -9.79 -5.36
C ILE A 22 6.42 -9.73 -3.84
N ASP A 23 6.15 -8.58 -3.21
CA ASP A 23 6.13 -8.46 -1.76
C ASP A 23 5.11 -9.43 -1.15
N GLU A 24 5.53 -10.12 -0.10
CA GLU A 24 4.78 -11.17 0.61
C GLU A 24 4.30 -12.32 -0.30
N ARG A 25 5.08 -12.64 -1.35
CA ARG A 25 4.79 -13.76 -2.27
C ARG A 25 5.77 -14.91 -2.09
N PHE A 26 5.24 -16.12 -2.21
CA PHE A 26 6.08 -17.29 -2.42
C PHE A 26 6.56 -17.34 -3.87
N LEU A 27 7.83 -17.66 -4.04
CA LEU A 27 8.51 -17.77 -5.32
C LEU A 27 9.11 -19.17 -5.47
N LEU A 28 9.07 -19.69 -6.69
CA LEU A 28 9.89 -20.81 -7.12
C LEU A 28 11.11 -20.24 -7.85
N VAL A 29 12.29 -20.36 -7.26
CA VAL A 29 13.56 -19.98 -7.88
C VAL A 29 14.11 -21.18 -8.65
N SER A 30 14.40 -20.97 -9.92
CA SER A 30 14.93 -22.04 -10.78
C SER A 30 16.35 -22.44 -10.35
N PRO A 31 16.73 -23.72 -10.51
CA PRO A 31 18.11 -24.13 -10.23
C PRO A 31 19.03 -23.50 -11.28
N ASP A 32 19.85 -22.54 -10.85
CA ASP A 32 20.80 -21.83 -11.71
C ASP A 32 22.19 -21.91 -11.05
N ARG A 33 23.18 -22.42 -11.78
CA ARG A 33 24.56 -22.49 -11.30
C ARG A 33 25.13 -21.10 -10.95
N LYS A 34 24.59 -20.04 -11.56
CA LYS A 34 24.96 -18.67 -11.21
C LYS A 34 24.54 -18.28 -9.80
N LEU A 35 23.53 -18.93 -9.23
CA LEU A 35 23.05 -18.66 -7.88
C LEU A 35 24.15 -18.89 -6.84
N TYR A 36 24.87 -20.02 -6.94
CA TYR A 36 25.96 -20.36 -6.01
C TYR A 36 27.25 -19.55 -6.22
N THR A 37 27.34 -18.79 -7.33
CA THR A 37 28.48 -17.89 -7.57
C THR A 37 28.27 -16.50 -6.98
N LEU A 38 27.08 -16.22 -6.43
CA LEU A 38 26.77 -14.96 -5.77
C LEU A 38 27.19 -15.01 -4.30
N THR A 39 27.82 -13.93 -3.85
CA THR A 39 28.30 -13.78 -2.48
C THR A 39 27.18 -14.04 -1.47
N GLY A 40 27.42 -14.95 -0.51
CA GLY A 40 26.47 -15.32 0.55
C GLY A 40 25.56 -16.49 0.16
N MET A 41 25.46 -16.85 -1.12
CA MET A 41 24.64 -17.96 -1.61
C MET A 41 25.41 -19.29 -1.68
N GLU A 42 26.70 -19.32 -1.31
CA GLU A 42 27.51 -20.54 -1.29
C GLU A 42 27.03 -21.55 -0.23
N SER A 43 26.29 -21.06 0.77
CA SER A 43 25.66 -21.86 1.83
C SER A 43 24.32 -22.49 1.41
N LEU A 44 23.74 -22.07 0.28
CA LEU A 44 22.48 -22.65 -0.21
C LEU A 44 22.73 -24.09 -0.69
N PRO A 45 22.02 -25.10 -0.14
CA PRO A 45 22.22 -26.50 -0.54
C PRO A 45 21.96 -26.69 -2.02
N GLU A 46 22.81 -27.42 -2.76
CA GLU A 46 22.61 -27.67 -4.20
C GLU A 46 21.26 -28.34 -4.48
N SER A 47 20.57 -27.88 -5.54
CA SER A 47 19.27 -28.40 -5.94
C SER A 47 19.19 -28.55 -7.46
N GLU A 48 18.82 -29.73 -7.93
CA GLU A 48 18.57 -29.99 -9.34
C GLU A 48 17.20 -29.48 -9.80
N THR A 49 16.30 -29.21 -8.84
CA THR A 49 14.88 -28.96 -9.08
C THR A 49 14.44 -27.53 -8.75
N GLY A 50 15.28 -26.78 -8.01
CA GLY A 50 15.06 -25.40 -7.60
C GLY A 50 14.65 -25.25 -6.14
N TYR A 51 14.21 -24.05 -5.78
CA TYR A 51 13.95 -23.65 -4.40
C TYR A 51 12.61 -22.99 -4.21
N LEU A 52 11.96 -23.29 -3.08
CA LEU A 52 10.91 -22.46 -2.53
C LEU A 52 11.55 -21.26 -1.82
N ALA A 53 11.11 -20.07 -2.17
CA ALA A 53 11.51 -18.85 -1.51
C ALA A 53 10.29 -17.99 -1.14
N TYR A 54 10.48 -17.07 -0.21
CA TYR A 54 9.50 -16.07 0.19
C TYR A 54 10.09 -14.68 0.01
N ALA A 55 9.41 -13.86 -0.77
CA ALA A 55 9.77 -12.48 -1.00
C ALA A 55 9.08 -11.58 0.01
N TYR A 56 9.83 -10.68 0.62
CA TYR A 56 9.32 -9.73 1.61
C TYR A 56 10.18 -8.46 1.63
N LEU A 57 9.57 -7.34 1.98
CA LEU A 57 10.22 -6.04 2.02
C LEU A 57 10.64 -5.64 3.44
N ASP A 58 11.95 -5.68 3.71
CA ASP A 58 12.54 -5.12 4.94
C ASP A 58 13.68 -4.16 4.59
N GLU A 59 13.32 -2.86 4.53
CA GLU A 59 14.09 -1.76 3.92
C GLU A 59 14.31 -1.99 2.42
N THR A 60 15.04 -3.05 2.07
CA THR A 60 15.25 -3.56 0.71
C THR A 60 14.41 -4.82 0.46
N MET A 61 14.09 -5.10 -0.81
CA MET A 61 13.38 -6.34 -1.16
C MET A 61 14.29 -7.54 -0.89
N ARG A 62 13.83 -8.49 -0.06
CA ARG A 62 14.58 -9.68 0.35
C ARG A 62 13.88 -10.96 -0.11
N ILE A 63 14.70 -11.96 -0.40
CA ILE A 63 14.29 -13.31 -0.79
C ILE A 63 14.83 -14.27 0.26
N ALA A 64 13.94 -14.85 1.06
CA ALA A 64 14.26 -15.93 1.99
C ALA A 64 14.09 -17.29 1.31
N PHE A 65 15.13 -18.12 1.31
CA PHE A 65 15.08 -19.48 0.78
C PHE A 65 14.61 -20.41 1.89
N LEU A 66 13.47 -21.06 1.66
CA LEU A 66 12.78 -21.84 2.67
C LEU A 66 13.00 -23.35 2.50
N GLY A 67 13.25 -23.81 1.27
CA GLY A 67 13.33 -25.23 1.01
C GLY A 67 13.55 -25.62 -0.44
N PHE A 68 13.60 -26.92 -0.68
CA PHE A 68 13.62 -27.53 -2.00
C PHE A 68 12.21 -27.55 -2.61
N ALA A 69 12.16 -27.41 -3.92
CA ALA A 69 10.92 -27.55 -4.67
C ALA A 69 10.98 -28.76 -5.59
N ASP A 70 9.86 -29.47 -5.71
CA ASP A 70 9.62 -30.51 -6.71
C ASP A 70 8.76 -29.92 -7.85
N PRO A 71 9.37 -29.55 -8.98
CA PRO A 71 8.70 -28.99 -10.14
C PRO A 71 7.70 -29.96 -10.80
N GLU A 72 7.80 -31.26 -10.58
CA GLU A 72 6.92 -32.22 -11.24
C GLU A 72 5.66 -32.50 -10.41
N LYS A 73 5.81 -32.51 -9.08
CA LYS A 73 4.72 -32.86 -8.16
C LYS A 73 4.05 -31.65 -7.52
N ASP A 74 4.52 -30.45 -7.84
CA ASP A 74 4.10 -29.21 -7.17
C ASP A 74 4.27 -29.28 -5.63
N THR A 75 5.23 -30.07 -5.15
CA THR A 75 5.52 -30.25 -3.72
C THR A 75 6.74 -29.46 -3.26
N TYR A 76 6.81 -29.10 -1.99
CA TYR A 76 7.93 -28.36 -1.39
C TYR A 76 8.37 -29.02 -0.08
N GLU A 77 9.66 -28.97 0.18
CA GLU A 77 10.30 -29.57 1.34
C GLU A 77 11.20 -28.55 2.00
N TYR A 78 10.87 -28.15 3.22
CA TYR A 78 11.65 -27.16 3.97
C TYR A 78 13.05 -27.67 4.30
N PHE A 79 13.99 -26.74 4.45
CA PHE A 79 15.30 -27.08 4.99
C PHE A 79 15.17 -27.60 6.43
N GLU A 80 15.97 -28.61 6.77
CA GLU A 80 16.00 -29.18 8.13
C GLU A 80 16.76 -28.29 9.13
N SER A 81 17.47 -27.26 8.65
CA SER A 81 18.21 -26.32 9.49
C SER A 81 17.37 -25.09 9.85
N ASP A 82 17.52 -24.62 11.09
CA ASP A 82 16.87 -23.39 11.58
C ASP A 82 17.38 -22.10 10.90
N ASP A 83 18.54 -22.17 10.23
CA ASP A 83 19.14 -21.04 9.53
C ASP A 83 18.49 -20.85 8.15
N ILE A 84 17.55 -19.92 8.07
CA ILE A 84 16.93 -19.50 6.81
C ILE A 84 17.89 -18.55 6.07
N LEU A 85 18.29 -18.95 4.87
CA LEU A 85 19.14 -18.12 4.04
C LEU A 85 18.34 -16.98 3.43
N VAL A 86 18.78 -15.74 3.65
CA VAL A 86 18.14 -14.53 3.12
C VAL A 86 19.11 -13.76 2.24
N ALA A 87 18.68 -13.38 1.05
CA ALA A 87 19.45 -12.55 0.13
C ALA A 87 18.65 -11.32 -0.31
N ALA A 88 19.33 -10.20 -0.54
CA ALA A 88 18.73 -9.04 -1.19
C ALA A 88 18.38 -9.38 -2.65
N ALA A 89 17.17 -9.04 -3.09
CA ALA A 89 16.70 -9.30 -4.45
C ALA A 89 17.57 -8.62 -5.52
N ALA A 90 18.20 -7.49 -5.20
CA ALA A 90 19.13 -6.78 -6.06
C ALA A 90 20.38 -7.62 -6.43
N MET A 91 20.75 -8.60 -5.60
CA MET A 91 21.84 -9.54 -5.90
C MET A 91 21.39 -10.67 -6.82
N LEU A 92 20.08 -10.82 -7.08
CA LEU A 92 19.47 -11.89 -7.88
C LEU A 92 18.86 -11.41 -9.23
N PRO A 93 19.42 -10.40 -9.94
CA PRO A 93 18.72 -9.68 -11.02
C PRO A 93 18.49 -10.51 -12.29
N SER A 94 19.14 -11.67 -12.41
CA SER A 94 19.02 -12.58 -13.55
C SER A 94 18.25 -13.87 -13.25
N MET A 95 17.63 -13.97 -12.07
CA MET A 95 16.96 -15.21 -11.66
C MET A 95 15.57 -15.35 -12.27
N LEU A 96 15.31 -16.52 -12.83
CA LEU A 96 13.98 -16.94 -13.27
C LEU A 96 13.15 -17.40 -12.08
N VAL A 97 12.06 -16.68 -11.84
CA VAL A 97 11.13 -16.96 -10.75
C VAL A 97 9.73 -17.29 -11.28
N ARG A 98 8.97 -18.08 -10.52
CA ARG A 98 7.52 -18.23 -10.68
C ARG A 98 6.84 -17.87 -9.39
N ILE A 99 5.74 -17.12 -9.45
CA ILE A 99 4.91 -16.90 -8.25
C ILE A 99 4.17 -18.19 -7.93
N VAL A 100 4.19 -18.55 -6.66
CA VAL A 100 3.56 -19.73 -6.08
C VAL A 100 2.38 -19.26 -5.24
N LYS A 101 1.21 -19.89 -5.45
CA LYS A 101 0.04 -19.65 -4.62
C LYS A 101 0.14 -20.45 -3.32
N PRO A 102 0.23 -19.81 -2.14
CA PRO A 102 0.44 -20.52 -0.89
C PRO A 102 -0.75 -21.40 -0.49
N THR A 103 -0.46 -22.47 0.24
CA THR A 103 -1.42 -23.20 1.07
C THR A 103 -1.47 -22.60 2.48
N SER A 104 -2.48 -22.98 3.26
CA SER A 104 -2.56 -22.65 4.69
C SER A 104 -1.29 -23.05 5.44
N GLU A 105 -0.79 -24.26 5.22
CA GLU A 105 0.44 -24.78 5.83
C GLU A 105 1.68 -23.92 5.50
N LEU A 106 1.80 -23.45 4.24
CA LEU A 106 2.90 -22.56 3.82
C LEU A 106 2.82 -21.21 4.55
N ASN A 107 1.61 -20.65 4.68
CA ASN A 107 1.39 -19.40 5.42
C ASN A 107 1.60 -19.57 6.93
N GLU A 108 1.40 -20.77 7.45
CA GLU A 108 1.58 -21.05 8.88
C GLU A 108 3.04 -21.24 9.31
N HIS A 109 3.98 -21.26 8.36
CA HIS A 109 5.39 -21.41 8.63
C HIS A 109 5.88 -20.34 9.63
N PRO A 110 6.64 -20.71 10.69
CA PRO A 110 7.01 -19.77 11.77
C PRO A 110 7.71 -18.50 11.30
N PHE A 111 8.63 -18.62 10.34
CA PHE A 111 9.29 -17.45 9.73
C PHE A 111 8.30 -16.55 8.99
N VAL A 112 7.35 -17.14 8.25
CA VAL A 112 6.38 -16.38 7.45
C VAL A 112 5.42 -15.64 8.38
N LYS A 113 4.91 -16.33 9.43
CA LYS A 113 4.14 -15.67 10.49
C LYS A 113 4.92 -14.53 11.13
N GLY A 114 6.19 -14.74 11.48
CA GLY A 114 7.03 -13.68 12.07
C GLY A 114 7.22 -12.47 11.14
N VAL A 115 7.43 -12.69 9.84
CA VAL A 115 7.52 -11.60 8.85
C VAL A 115 6.19 -10.86 8.70
N LEU A 116 5.08 -11.59 8.62
CA LEU A 116 3.74 -10.99 8.52
C LEU A 116 3.39 -10.19 9.79
N GLU A 117 3.69 -10.72 10.98
CA GLU A 117 3.51 -10.03 12.26
C GLU A 117 4.39 -8.77 12.35
N PHE A 118 5.64 -8.84 11.88
CA PHE A 118 6.53 -7.70 11.79
C PHE A 118 5.98 -6.62 10.84
N HIS A 119 5.53 -7.03 9.65
CA HIS A 119 4.94 -6.13 8.67
C HIS A 119 3.62 -5.51 9.13
N GLU A 120 2.81 -6.27 9.84
CA GLU A 120 1.59 -5.79 10.49
C GLU A 120 1.92 -4.70 11.50
N ALA A 121 2.94 -4.91 12.35
CA ALA A 121 3.37 -3.94 13.36
C ALA A 121 4.02 -2.67 12.78
N ASP A 122 4.36 -2.68 11.49
CA ASP A 122 5.14 -1.64 10.81
C ASP A 122 4.43 -1.11 9.55
N ALA A 123 3.11 -1.22 9.52
CA ALA A 123 2.30 -0.93 8.35
C ALA A 123 2.37 0.52 7.87
N LEU A 124 2.62 1.49 8.76
CA LEU A 124 2.77 2.91 8.40
C LEU A 124 4.07 3.15 7.60
N ARG A 125 5.15 2.43 7.95
CA ARG A 125 6.39 2.46 7.17
C ARG A 125 6.18 1.76 5.83
N ARG A 126 5.46 0.63 5.81
CA ARG A 126 5.14 -0.13 4.58
C ARG A 126 4.19 0.59 3.64
N SER A 127 3.13 1.22 4.14
CA SER A 127 2.20 2.03 3.35
C SER A 127 2.97 3.08 2.54
N THR A 128 3.96 3.65 3.20
CA THR A 128 4.77 4.67 2.57
C THR A 128 5.84 4.07 1.66
N LEU A 129 6.44 2.92 1.98
CA LEU A 129 7.25 2.14 1.03
C LEU A 129 6.49 1.77 -0.25
N ALA A 130 5.16 1.58 -0.19
CA ALA A 130 4.31 1.40 -1.36
C ALA A 130 4.15 2.71 -2.14
N ILE A 131 3.94 3.86 -1.46
CA ILE A 131 3.91 5.20 -2.09
C ILE A 131 5.24 5.58 -2.74
N ARG A 132 6.37 5.05 -2.24
CA ARG A 132 7.68 5.14 -2.90
C ARG A 132 7.70 4.53 -4.31
N SER A 133 6.65 3.83 -4.76
CA SER A 133 6.50 3.44 -6.18
C SER A 133 6.25 4.61 -7.12
N LEU A 134 5.94 5.80 -6.59
CA LEU A 134 5.70 7.01 -7.37
C LEU A 134 6.99 7.82 -7.64
N ASP A 135 8.15 7.41 -7.11
CA ASP A 135 9.44 8.06 -7.40
C ASP A 135 10.06 7.47 -8.69
N PRO A 136 10.04 8.22 -9.81
CA PRO A 136 10.61 7.75 -11.08
C PRO A 136 12.14 7.66 -11.07
N LEU A 137 12.82 8.26 -10.08
CA LEU A 137 14.28 8.30 -9.94
C LEU A 137 14.80 7.32 -8.88
N ARG A 138 13.94 6.43 -8.40
CA ARG A 138 14.25 5.49 -7.33
C ARG A 138 15.43 4.58 -7.65
N ASP A 139 16.31 4.39 -6.66
CA ASP A 139 17.36 3.37 -6.72
C ASP A 139 16.73 1.97 -6.57
N PRO A 140 16.80 1.10 -7.59
CA PRO A 140 16.23 -0.25 -7.52
C PRO A 140 16.95 -1.15 -6.50
N VAL A 141 18.15 -0.77 -6.06
CA VAL A 141 18.95 -1.50 -5.06
C VAL A 141 18.61 -1.03 -3.64
N ARG A 142 18.25 0.24 -3.47
CA ARG A 142 17.87 0.85 -2.19
C ARG A 142 16.48 1.47 -2.28
N PRO A 143 15.44 0.63 -2.44
CA PRO A 143 14.06 1.07 -2.59
C PRO A 143 13.55 1.93 -1.44
N GLU A 144 14.18 1.90 -0.29
CA GLU A 144 13.86 2.70 0.88
C GLU A 144 14.32 4.17 0.77
N ILE A 145 15.28 4.47 -0.11
CA ILE A 145 15.83 5.81 -0.32
C ILE A 145 15.11 6.47 -1.49
N LEU A 146 14.68 7.71 -1.28
CA LEU A 146 14.03 8.52 -2.30
C LEU A 146 14.88 9.74 -2.60
N THR A 147 14.72 10.22 -3.82
CA THR A 147 15.27 11.52 -4.21
C THR A 147 14.20 12.57 -4.02
N ALA A 148 14.47 13.56 -3.18
CA ALA A 148 13.60 14.71 -2.98
C ALA A 148 14.27 15.99 -3.44
N CYS A 149 13.47 16.90 -3.98
CA CYS A 149 13.87 18.23 -4.38
C CYS A 149 13.92 19.15 -3.17
N PHE A 150 14.83 20.10 -3.19
CA PHE A 150 15.02 21.10 -2.16
C PHE A 150 15.44 22.41 -2.81
N ILE A 151 14.72 23.49 -2.55
CA ILE A 151 15.12 24.84 -2.97
C ILE A 151 15.82 25.53 -1.80
N ARG A 152 17.08 25.90 -2.02
CA ARG A 152 17.94 26.46 -0.97
C ARG A 152 17.45 27.79 -0.40
N ASP A 153 16.90 28.64 -1.26
CA ASP A 153 16.41 29.98 -0.91
C ASP A 153 15.09 30.21 -1.64
N GLU A 154 14.04 29.54 -1.16
CA GLU A 154 12.68 29.62 -1.72
C GLU A 154 12.22 31.07 -1.87
N LYS A 155 12.45 31.90 -0.85
CA LYS A 155 12.08 33.31 -0.88
C LYS A 155 12.78 34.09 -1.97
N ARG A 156 14.06 33.79 -2.23
CA ARG A 156 14.79 34.42 -3.33
C ARG A 156 14.30 33.92 -4.69
N LYS A 157 13.99 32.62 -4.83
CA LYS A 157 13.45 32.07 -6.07
C LYS A 157 12.05 32.62 -6.36
N GLU A 158 11.18 32.67 -5.34
CA GLU A 158 9.84 33.26 -5.40
C GLU A 158 9.92 34.73 -5.77
N LYS A 159 10.79 35.51 -5.11
CA LYS A 159 11.00 36.91 -5.46
C LYS A 159 11.52 37.11 -6.89
N ALA A 160 12.48 36.29 -7.33
CA ALA A 160 12.98 36.36 -8.71
C ALA A 160 11.89 36.00 -9.73
N TYR A 161 11.02 35.05 -9.40
CA TYR A 161 9.87 34.70 -10.22
C TYR A 161 8.82 35.83 -10.25
N GLU A 162 8.50 36.43 -9.10
CA GLU A 162 7.61 37.60 -9.02
C GLU A 162 8.15 38.77 -9.86
N GLU A 163 9.45 39.07 -9.76
CA GLU A 163 10.10 40.12 -10.57
C GLU A 163 10.02 39.83 -12.08
N GLU A 164 10.25 38.59 -12.51
CA GLU A 164 10.12 38.19 -13.93
C GLU A 164 8.66 38.16 -14.41
N VAL A 165 7.71 37.75 -13.56
CA VAL A 165 6.27 37.81 -13.86
C VAL A 165 5.80 39.25 -14.02
N ASP A 166 6.28 40.17 -13.19
CA ASP A 166 5.98 41.58 -13.29
C ASP A 166 6.54 42.17 -14.60
N ILE A 167 7.79 41.85 -14.96
CA ILE A 167 8.38 42.23 -16.26
C ILE A 167 7.57 41.67 -17.44
N TYR A 168 7.15 40.41 -17.37
CA TYR A 168 6.31 39.77 -18.37
C TYR A 168 4.95 40.48 -18.50
N ARG A 169 4.29 40.78 -17.37
CA ARG A 169 3.00 41.48 -17.34
C ARG A 169 3.13 42.86 -17.97
N GLU A 170 4.16 43.62 -17.63
CA GLU A 170 4.44 44.93 -18.22
C GLU A 170 4.68 44.85 -19.73
N ALA A 171 5.40 43.82 -20.21
CA ALA A 171 5.63 43.60 -21.64
C ALA A 171 4.34 43.27 -22.40
N VAL A 172 3.48 42.41 -21.84
CA VAL A 172 2.16 42.07 -22.43
C VAL A 172 1.23 43.29 -22.45
N GLU A 173 1.15 44.05 -21.36
CA GLU A 173 0.35 45.27 -21.29
C GLU A 173 0.83 46.32 -22.30
N ALA A 174 2.15 46.51 -22.44
CA ALA A 174 2.73 47.41 -23.43
C ALA A 174 2.42 46.97 -24.89
N MET A 175 2.44 45.65 -25.17
CA MET A 175 2.05 45.13 -26.49
C MET A 175 0.57 45.39 -26.77
N GLN A 176 -0.33 45.17 -25.80
CA GLN A 176 -1.77 45.42 -25.95
C GLN A 176 -2.07 46.90 -26.19
N VAL A 177 -1.46 47.81 -25.43
CA VAL A 177 -1.61 49.27 -25.65
C VAL A 177 -1.09 49.68 -27.03
N SER A 178 0.01 49.10 -27.50
CA SER A 178 0.56 49.40 -28.83
C SER A 178 -0.30 48.85 -29.99
N GLN A 179 -1.03 47.76 -29.77
CA GLN A 179 -1.99 47.22 -30.74
C GLN A 179 -3.27 48.07 -30.78
N ASP A 180 -3.74 48.55 -29.62
CA ASP A 180 -4.90 49.45 -29.52
C ASP A 180 -4.64 50.83 -30.15
N GLU A 181 -3.43 51.38 -30.02
CA GLU A 181 -3.03 52.64 -30.67
C GLU A 181 -2.89 52.50 -32.21
N LYS A 182 -2.57 51.29 -32.70
CA LYS A 182 -2.50 50.99 -34.15
C LYS A 182 -3.86 50.55 -34.73
N GLY A 183 -4.86 50.27 -33.89
CA GLY A 183 -6.21 49.76 -34.22
C GLY A 183 -7.18 50.77 -34.85
N GLY A 184 -6.67 51.83 -35.49
CA GLY A 184 -7.45 52.88 -36.14
C GLY A 184 -7.69 52.69 -37.65
N LYS A 185 -7.70 51.47 -38.21
CA LYS A 185 -8.22 51.21 -39.58
C LYS A 185 -8.43 49.71 -39.87
N LYS A 186 -9.70 49.30 -39.90
CA LYS A 186 -10.23 48.00 -40.36
C LYS A 186 -9.65 47.54 -41.72
N ARG A 187 -9.21 46.27 -41.87
CA ARG A 187 -10.03 45.06 -42.19
C ARG A 187 -9.19 43.95 -42.86
N ASP A 188 -9.53 42.71 -42.53
CA ASP A 188 -9.39 41.48 -43.32
C ASP A 188 -7.98 41.01 -43.71
N LYS A 189 -7.20 40.58 -42.71
CA LYS A 189 -6.18 39.55 -42.89
C LYS A 189 -6.42 38.44 -41.88
N GLU A 190 -6.46 37.20 -42.35
CA GLU A 190 -6.39 36.00 -41.51
C GLU A 190 -5.18 36.12 -40.57
N PRO A 191 -5.26 35.63 -39.32
CA PRO A 191 -4.16 35.71 -38.38
C PRO A 191 -2.98 34.91 -38.92
N GLU A 192 -1.92 35.59 -39.35
CA GLU A 192 -0.60 34.97 -39.49
C GLU A 192 -0.17 34.53 -38.09
N GLU A 193 0.10 33.23 -37.93
CA GLU A 193 0.75 32.67 -36.73
C GLU A 193 2.05 33.44 -36.47
N GLY A 194 2.11 34.21 -35.37
CA GLY A 194 3.33 34.92 -34.97
C GLY A 194 3.13 36.31 -34.36
N ASP A 195 2.03 36.57 -33.63
CA ASP A 195 2.12 37.53 -32.52
C ASP A 195 2.84 36.79 -31.38
N ASP A 196 4.17 36.76 -31.45
CA ASP A 196 5.02 36.10 -30.44
C ASP A 196 4.80 36.81 -29.10
N LEU A 197 3.94 36.23 -28.27
CA LEU A 197 3.88 36.54 -26.86
C LEU A 197 5.30 36.46 -26.29
N PRO A 198 5.67 37.32 -25.32
CA PRO A 198 6.93 37.18 -24.65
C PRO A 198 7.09 35.74 -24.13
N GLU A 199 8.31 35.23 -24.11
CA GLU A 199 8.56 33.93 -23.51
C GLU A 199 8.15 33.96 -22.03
N PRO A 200 7.58 32.87 -21.48
CA PRO A 200 7.17 32.83 -20.09
C PRO A 200 8.38 33.07 -19.16
N PRO A 201 8.15 33.61 -17.95
CA PRO A 201 9.19 33.85 -16.94
C PRO A 201 10.14 32.66 -16.79
N ALA A 202 11.42 32.85 -17.13
CA ALA A 202 12.43 31.81 -17.13
C ALA A 202 13.40 31.99 -15.96
N VAL A 203 12.98 31.62 -14.75
CA VAL A 203 13.90 31.56 -13.60
C VAL A 203 14.74 30.29 -13.73
N THR A 204 16.07 30.44 -13.72
CA THR A 204 17.00 29.31 -13.85
C THR A 204 16.86 28.30 -12.70
N ASP A 205 16.98 27.01 -13.01
CA ASP A 205 16.86 25.90 -12.04
C ASP A 205 18.11 25.67 -11.18
N ASP A 206 19.08 26.59 -11.21
CA ASP A 206 20.34 26.51 -10.46
C ASP A 206 20.17 26.51 -8.93
N MET A 207 18.94 26.73 -8.44
CA MET A 207 18.58 26.67 -7.02
C MET A 207 17.92 25.36 -6.58
N ILE A 208 17.54 24.47 -7.51
CA ILE A 208 16.96 23.17 -7.18
C ILE A 208 18.10 22.19 -6.89
N ASN A 209 18.10 21.66 -5.68
CA ASN A 209 19.04 20.64 -5.24
C ASN A 209 18.27 19.35 -5.04
N PHE A 210 18.90 18.23 -5.39
CA PHE A 210 18.36 16.91 -5.12
C PHE A 210 19.08 16.35 -3.90
N VAL A 211 18.29 15.85 -2.95
CA VAL A 211 18.80 15.25 -1.71
C VAL A 211 18.14 13.91 -1.46
N GLN A 212 18.86 13.03 -0.79
CA GLN A 212 18.38 11.72 -0.40
C GLN A 212 17.61 11.79 0.92
N ILE A 213 16.42 11.19 0.91
CA ILE A 213 15.58 11.02 2.09
C ILE A 213 15.24 9.54 2.28
N LYS A 214 14.87 9.17 3.50
CA LYS A 214 14.29 7.85 3.81
C LYS A 214 13.16 8.00 4.81
N ASP A 215 12.51 6.88 5.14
CA ASP A 215 11.48 6.85 6.18
C ASP A 215 10.36 7.87 5.93
N LEU A 216 10.02 8.09 4.66
CA LEU A 216 8.83 8.83 4.28
C LEU A 216 7.65 8.18 5.01
N MET A 217 6.83 8.97 5.69
CA MET A 217 5.63 8.58 6.45
C MET A 217 4.60 9.72 6.40
N PRO A 218 3.29 9.45 6.41
CA PRO A 218 2.30 10.52 6.53
C PRO A 218 2.37 11.13 7.94
N SER A 219 2.09 12.42 8.03
CA SER A 219 1.98 13.20 9.26
C SER A 219 0.66 13.96 9.28
N ASN A 220 0.30 14.51 10.44
CA ASN A 220 -0.95 15.24 10.63
C ASN A 220 -1.05 16.45 9.68
N ASN A 221 -2.27 16.98 9.51
CA ASN A 221 -2.55 18.17 8.69
C ASN A 221 -2.20 18.01 7.20
N GLY A 222 -2.37 16.81 6.63
CA GLY A 222 -2.11 16.54 5.21
C GLY A 222 -0.63 16.54 4.82
N THR A 223 0.28 16.55 5.80
CA THR A 223 1.72 16.63 5.56
C THR A 223 2.37 15.25 5.49
N TRP A 224 3.63 15.22 5.06
CA TRP A 224 4.48 14.03 5.13
C TRP A 224 5.77 14.37 5.86
N ARG A 225 6.37 13.38 6.51
CA ARG A 225 7.69 13.51 7.13
C ARG A 225 8.66 12.53 6.49
N ALA A 226 9.93 12.88 6.45
CA ALA A 226 11.02 11.98 6.11
C ALA A 226 12.29 12.33 6.88
N VAL A 227 13.27 11.43 6.86
CA VAL A 227 14.59 11.64 7.47
C VAL A 227 15.61 11.96 6.38
N LEU A 228 16.37 13.04 6.56
CA LEU A 228 17.47 13.40 5.66
C LEU A 228 18.64 12.41 5.75
N LEU A 229 19.13 11.93 4.61
CA LEU A 229 20.32 11.08 4.53
C LEU A 229 21.62 11.86 4.31
N GLU A 230 21.50 13.13 3.99
CA GLU A 230 22.62 14.05 3.80
C GLU A 230 22.29 15.44 4.35
N ASN A 231 23.33 16.28 4.48
CA ASN A 231 23.10 17.67 4.89
C ASN A 231 22.50 18.43 3.72
N LEU A 232 21.50 19.27 3.99
CA LEU A 232 20.96 20.14 2.96
C LEU A 232 22.06 21.11 2.48
N PRO A 233 22.41 21.09 1.18
CA PRO A 233 23.55 21.85 0.68
C PRO A 233 23.32 23.35 0.82
N GLY A 234 24.32 24.04 1.39
CA GLY A 234 24.30 25.50 1.49
C GLY A 234 23.33 26.09 2.52
N THR A 235 22.70 25.28 3.37
CA THR A 235 21.91 25.72 4.53
C THR A 235 22.46 25.14 5.84
N ARG A 236 22.11 25.77 6.97
CA ARG A 236 22.43 25.29 8.33
C ARG A 236 21.22 24.79 9.11
N LEU A 237 20.03 24.87 8.51
CA LEU A 237 18.74 24.64 9.19
C LEU A 237 18.49 23.17 9.53
N LYS A 238 18.86 22.26 8.63
CA LYS A 238 18.66 20.81 8.77
C LYS A 238 19.93 20.06 8.37
N ARG A 239 20.21 18.97 9.08
CA ARG A 239 21.38 18.12 8.91
C ARG A 239 20.96 16.70 8.63
N LYS A 240 21.92 15.89 8.17
CA LYS A 240 21.75 14.44 8.07
C LYS A 240 21.21 13.87 9.38
N GLY A 241 20.13 13.09 9.29
CA GLY A 241 19.44 12.48 10.40
C GLY A 241 18.28 13.30 10.98
N ASP A 242 18.14 14.56 10.58
CA ASP A 242 16.99 15.38 11.01
C ASP A 242 15.72 14.96 10.25
N ASP A 243 14.59 15.01 10.96
CA ASP A 243 13.27 14.94 10.34
C ASP A 243 12.97 16.24 9.56
N VAL A 244 12.36 16.09 8.40
CA VAL A 244 11.91 17.16 7.51
C VAL A 244 10.48 16.94 7.05
N ASP A 245 9.78 18.04 6.85
CA ASP A 245 8.47 18.05 6.19
C ASP A 245 8.66 17.82 4.68
N ILE A 246 7.77 17.01 4.12
CA ILE A 246 7.75 16.63 2.72
C ILE A 246 6.38 17.01 2.14
N SER A 247 6.38 17.72 1.02
CA SER A 247 5.22 17.84 0.16
C SER A 247 5.37 16.95 -1.07
N VAL A 248 4.23 16.53 -1.62
CA VAL A 248 4.14 15.77 -2.85
C VAL A 248 3.57 16.71 -3.89
N GLU A 249 4.38 17.09 -4.87
CA GLU A 249 4.02 18.05 -5.91
C GLU A 249 3.90 17.33 -7.25
N THR A 250 2.91 17.70 -8.07
CA THR A 250 2.80 17.20 -9.45
C THR A 250 3.34 18.26 -10.41
N VAL A 251 4.34 17.89 -11.19
CA VAL A 251 4.99 18.74 -12.19
C VAL A 251 4.72 18.15 -13.57
N THR A 252 4.27 18.97 -14.51
CA THR A 252 4.07 18.55 -15.90
C THR A 252 5.31 18.85 -16.72
N VAL A 253 5.90 17.81 -17.33
CA VAL A 253 7.05 17.94 -18.24
C VAL A 253 6.68 17.20 -19.53
N ASP A 254 6.79 17.86 -20.69
CA ASP A 254 6.49 17.27 -22.00
C ASP A 254 5.11 16.56 -22.07
N ASP A 255 4.06 17.21 -21.56
CA ASP A 255 2.68 16.68 -21.45
C ASP A 255 2.53 15.41 -20.59
N ALA A 256 3.56 15.04 -19.83
CA ALA A 256 3.52 13.98 -18.84
C ALA A 256 3.49 14.55 -17.41
N GLU A 257 2.55 14.07 -16.60
CA GLU A 257 2.49 14.39 -15.18
C GLU A 257 3.52 13.54 -14.40
N HIS A 258 4.41 14.22 -13.71
CA HIS A 258 5.41 13.62 -12.83
C HIS A 258 5.14 14.03 -11.39
N THR A 259 5.04 13.07 -10.49
CA THR A 259 4.98 13.35 -9.05
C THR A 259 6.39 13.44 -8.48
N VAL A 260 6.67 14.50 -7.74
CA VAL A 260 7.98 14.81 -7.17
C VAL A 260 7.83 15.06 -5.68
N LEU A 261 8.79 14.59 -4.89
CA LEU A 261 8.85 14.85 -3.45
C LEU A 261 9.67 16.11 -3.20
N PHE A 262 9.16 16.99 -2.34
CA PHE A 262 9.79 18.28 -2.07
C PHE A 262 10.03 18.47 -0.57
N VAL A 263 11.24 18.91 -0.19
CA VAL A 263 11.65 19.10 1.21
C VAL A 263 11.35 20.53 1.67
N ASN A 264 10.33 20.68 2.51
CA ASN A 264 9.98 21.95 3.15
C ASN A 264 10.81 22.16 4.42
N HIS A 265 12.11 22.39 4.23
CA HIS A 265 13.10 22.44 5.31
C HIS A 265 12.87 23.54 6.38
N THR A 266 12.02 24.52 6.10
CA THR A 266 11.64 25.64 6.99
C THR A 266 10.39 25.33 7.80
N MET A 267 9.60 24.34 7.39
CA MET A 267 8.35 23.97 8.05
C MET A 267 8.61 23.08 9.28
N PRO A 268 7.79 23.21 10.33
CA PRO A 268 7.81 22.27 11.43
C PRO A 268 7.39 20.87 10.94
N VAL A 269 7.92 19.83 11.58
CA VAL A 269 7.53 18.44 11.28
C VAL A 269 6.35 18.09 12.17
N GLU A 270 5.23 17.72 11.53
CA GLU A 270 4.02 17.31 12.22
C GLU A 270 4.12 15.88 12.77
N GLY A 271 3.42 15.64 13.88
CA GLY A 271 3.31 14.31 14.50
C GLY A 271 2.37 13.38 13.73
N THR A 272 2.16 12.17 14.26
CA THR A 272 1.26 11.15 13.70
C THR A 272 0.17 10.74 14.70
N ASP A 273 -0.06 11.56 15.73
CA ASP A 273 -0.97 11.23 16.81
C ASP A 273 -2.42 11.31 16.33
N ILE A 274 -3.16 10.20 16.48
CA ILE A 274 -4.56 10.09 16.10
C ILE A 274 -5.43 10.18 17.37
N SER A 275 -6.25 11.23 17.46
CA SER A 275 -7.30 11.34 18.49
C SER A 275 -8.62 10.80 17.96
N VAL A 276 -9.31 9.95 18.75
CA VAL A 276 -10.59 9.36 18.35
C VAL A 276 -11.69 9.72 19.33
N GLN A 277 -12.85 10.11 18.80
CA GLN A 277 -14.05 10.37 19.57
C GLN A 277 -15.19 9.47 19.08
N SER A 278 -15.97 8.90 20.00
CA SER A 278 -17.18 8.16 19.64
C SER A 278 -18.25 9.13 19.12
N TYR A 279 -18.78 8.86 17.94
CA TYR A 279 -19.88 9.61 17.34
C TYR A 279 -21.21 8.84 17.46
N LYS A 280 -22.34 9.57 17.54
CA LYS A 280 -23.66 8.94 17.63
C LYS A 280 -23.98 8.26 16.29
N PRO A 281 -24.33 6.96 16.28
CA PRO A 281 -24.56 6.25 15.03
C PRO A 281 -25.75 6.86 14.26
N THR A 282 -25.51 7.21 13.00
CA THR A 282 -26.54 7.73 12.07
C THR A 282 -27.41 6.61 11.48
N ARG A 283 -26.90 5.38 11.44
CA ARG A 283 -27.62 4.20 10.95
C ARG A 283 -28.16 3.37 12.09
N LEU A 284 -29.39 2.85 11.91
CA LEU A 284 -30.01 1.97 12.89
C LEU A 284 -29.16 0.70 13.10
N PRO A 285 -28.96 0.28 14.36
CA PRO A 285 -28.31 -0.98 14.66
C PRO A 285 -29.14 -2.13 14.09
N TRP A 286 -28.46 -3.18 13.66
CA TRP A 286 -29.10 -4.41 13.19
C TRP A 286 -28.21 -5.58 13.57
N ARG A 287 -28.82 -6.69 13.96
CA ARG A 287 -28.10 -7.90 14.39
C ARG A 287 -28.87 -9.10 13.91
N LEU A 288 -28.29 -9.87 12.99
CA LEU A 288 -28.92 -11.06 12.42
C LEU A 288 -27.94 -12.24 12.47
N ALA A 289 -28.43 -13.38 12.93
CA ALA A 289 -27.75 -14.66 12.86
C ALA A 289 -28.35 -15.47 11.71
N TYR A 290 -27.50 -15.92 10.79
CA TYR A 290 -27.86 -16.76 9.65
C TYR A 290 -27.33 -18.16 9.87
N GLU A 291 -28.23 -19.13 10.05
CA GLU A 291 -27.89 -20.54 10.20
C GLU A 291 -27.97 -21.22 8.84
N LEU A 292 -26.84 -21.72 8.34
CA LEU A 292 -26.73 -22.40 7.04
C LEU A 292 -26.35 -23.86 7.23
N ASP A 293 -26.98 -24.75 6.46
CA ASP A 293 -26.59 -26.16 6.38
C ASP A 293 -26.28 -26.59 4.94
N CYS A 294 -25.58 -27.71 4.79
CA CYS A 294 -25.43 -28.38 3.50
C CYS A 294 -26.24 -29.67 3.44
N ALA A 295 -27.14 -29.80 2.47
CA ALA A 295 -27.90 -31.05 2.27
C ALA A 295 -27.04 -32.26 1.84
N SER A 296 -25.76 -32.07 1.50
CA SER A 296 -24.88 -33.10 0.93
C SER A 296 -23.69 -33.50 1.78
N CYS A 297 -23.43 -32.79 2.89
CA CYS A 297 -22.35 -33.12 3.83
C CYS A 297 -22.70 -32.59 5.22
N ALA A 298 -21.84 -32.83 6.21
CA ALA A 298 -22.10 -32.45 7.61
C ALA A 298 -21.88 -30.95 7.91
N PHE A 299 -21.70 -30.11 6.89
CA PHE A 299 -21.48 -28.67 7.09
C PHE A 299 -22.71 -28.01 7.70
N THR A 300 -22.53 -27.33 8.83
CA THR A 300 -23.54 -26.48 9.47
C THR A 300 -22.80 -25.34 10.18
N GLU A 301 -23.19 -24.10 9.91
CA GLU A 301 -22.51 -22.93 10.44
C GLU A 301 -23.49 -21.79 10.72
N THR A 302 -23.21 -21.01 11.77
CA THR A 302 -24.02 -19.83 12.13
C THR A 302 -23.22 -18.54 12.01
N TYR A 303 -23.66 -17.65 11.12
CA TYR A 303 -22.99 -16.37 10.87
C TYR A 303 -23.69 -15.22 11.61
N TYR A 304 -23.01 -14.66 12.60
CA TYR A 304 -23.48 -13.52 13.40
C TYR A 304 -23.05 -12.19 12.76
N LEU A 305 -23.98 -11.54 12.06
CA LEU A 305 -23.74 -10.31 11.31
C LEU A 305 -24.43 -9.13 11.98
N GLY A 306 -23.88 -7.93 11.86
CA GLY A 306 -24.52 -6.76 12.46
C GLY A 306 -23.70 -5.50 12.65
N ARG A 307 -24.40 -4.49 13.16
CA ARG A 307 -23.90 -3.21 13.67
C ARG A 307 -24.44 -3.00 15.08
N HIS A 308 -23.58 -2.56 15.99
CA HIS A 308 -24.01 -2.11 17.31
C HIS A 308 -23.56 -0.67 17.58
N GLY A 309 -24.41 0.08 18.29
CA GLY A 309 -24.11 1.45 18.72
C GLY A 309 -23.15 1.54 19.91
N GLU A 310 -22.96 0.45 20.67
CA GLU A 310 -22.05 0.35 21.81
C GLU A 310 -21.17 -0.91 21.69
N ASP A 311 -20.53 -1.10 20.54
CA ASP A 311 -19.59 -2.22 20.37
C ASP A 311 -18.21 -1.83 20.93
N SER A 312 -18.16 -1.52 22.23
CA SER A 312 -16.94 -1.03 22.89
C SER A 312 -15.75 -1.97 22.75
N LEU A 313 -15.99 -3.28 22.64
CA LEU A 313 -14.99 -4.29 22.35
C LEU A 313 -14.46 -4.19 20.91
N MET A 314 -15.34 -4.23 19.90
CA MET A 314 -14.92 -4.10 18.50
C MET A 314 -14.31 -2.73 18.21
N PHE A 315 -14.79 -1.67 18.87
CA PHE A 315 -14.16 -0.35 18.81
C PHE A 315 -12.76 -0.36 19.42
N LYS A 316 -12.56 -0.97 20.59
CA LYS A 316 -11.21 -1.13 21.20
C LYS A 316 -10.29 -1.95 20.31
N GLU A 317 -10.79 -3.02 19.68
CA GLU A 317 -10.03 -3.80 18.72
C GLU A 317 -9.63 -2.96 17.51
N ILE A 318 -10.57 -2.23 16.89
CA ILE A 318 -10.28 -1.35 15.75
C ILE A 318 -9.26 -0.27 16.14
N LEU A 319 -9.40 0.33 17.32
CA LEU A 319 -8.40 1.28 17.83
C LEU A 319 -7.04 0.63 18.04
N SER A 320 -7.00 -0.61 18.52
CA SER A 320 -5.77 -1.38 18.65
C SER A 320 -5.18 -1.66 17.26
N ASP A 321 -6.01 -2.08 16.30
CA ASP A 321 -5.59 -2.35 14.92
C ASP A 321 -5.04 -1.06 14.27
N ILE A 322 -5.68 0.10 14.46
CA ILE A 322 -5.18 1.41 14.03
C ILE A 322 -3.81 1.71 14.65
N ARG A 323 -3.69 1.59 15.97
CA ARG A 323 -2.45 1.90 16.71
C ARG A 323 -1.30 0.96 16.36
N LEU A 324 -1.63 -0.30 16.09
CA LEU A 324 -0.68 -1.33 15.67
C LEU A 324 -0.44 -1.30 14.15
N GLY A 325 -1.11 -0.44 13.38
CA GLY A 325 -0.98 -0.36 11.93
C GLY A 325 -1.69 -1.48 11.15
N ARG A 326 -2.45 -2.35 11.79
CA ARG A 326 -3.11 -3.53 11.17
C ARG A 326 -4.33 -3.21 10.30
N ILE A 327 -4.38 -2.02 9.73
CA ILE A 327 -5.44 -1.55 8.83
C ILE A 327 -4.85 -1.20 7.48
N ASP A 328 -5.72 -1.22 6.46
CA ASP A 328 -5.31 -0.95 5.09
C ASP A 328 -4.54 0.37 4.97
N PRO A 329 -3.36 0.36 4.32
CA PRO A 329 -2.51 1.53 4.10
C PRO A 329 -3.24 2.83 3.75
N PRO A 330 -4.18 2.86 2.77
CA PRO A 330 -4.85 4.09 2.39
C PRO A 330 -5.79 4.63 3.48
N ILE A 331 -6.37 3.73 4.29
CA ILE A 331 -7.22 4.13 5.42
C ILE A 331 -6.35 4.76 6.51
N LEU A 332 -5.21 4.15 6.84
CA LEU A 332 -4.31 4.66 7.86
C LEU A 332 -3.74 6.03 7.49
N ILE A 333 -3.38 6.25 6.22
CA ILE A 333 -2.89 7.55 5.72
C ILE A 333 -3.93 8.65 5.94
N ASP A 334 -5.17 8.44 5.47
CA ASP A 334 -6.23 9.44 5.64
C ASP A 334 -6.55 9.68 7.12
N LEU A 335 -6.51 8.64 7.97
CA LEU A 335 -6.72 8.78 9.42
C LEU A 335 -5.66 9.64 10.12
N VAL A 336 -4.43 9.65 9.62
CA VAL A 336 -3.36 10.51 10.12
C VAL A 336 -3.51 11.92 9.55
N GLN A 337 -3.77 12.03 8.24
CA GLN A 337 -3.68 13.30 7.53
C GLN A 337 -4.91 14.19 7.64
N ARG A 338 -6.07 13.64 8.00
CA ARG A 338 -7.35 14.34 7.96
C ARG A 338 -8.05 14.34 9.32
N ASP A 339 -8.70 15.44 9.61
CA ASP A 339 -9.51 15.64 10.81
C ASP A 339 -11.00 15.30 10.60
N ASP A 340 -11.45 15.23 9.34
CA ASP A 340 -12.84 15.02 8.92
C ASP A 340 -13.17 13.56 8.57
N CYS A 341 -12.44 12.62 9.15
CA CYS A 341 -12.62 11.18 8.90
C CYS A 341 -13.63 10.54 9.85
N GLU A 342 -14.57 9.78 9.28
CA GLU A 342 -15.43 8.87 10.03
C GLU A 342 -15.07 7.41 9.72
N ILE A 343 -14.98 6.58 10.76
CA ILE A 343 -14.82 5.13 10.62
C ILE A 343 -16.17 4.46 10.84
N ASP A 344 -16.73 3.89 9.76
CA ASP A 344 -17.92 3.06 9.76
C ASP A 344 -17.54 1.59 9.78
N PHE A 345 -18.00 0.84 10.78
CA PHE A 345 -17.69 -0.57 10.90
C PHE A 345 -18.91 -1.47 11.14
N SER A 346 -18.83 -2.71 10.65
CA SER A 346 -19.85 -3.74 10.85
C SER A 346 -19.29 -5.15 10.75
N ARG A 347 -19.93 -6.13 11.39
CA ARG A 347 -19.66 -7.56 11.14
C ARG A 347 -20.41 -7.99 9.90
N GLU A 348 -19.67 -8.43 8.88
CA GLU A 348 -20.22 -8.79 7.58
C GLU A 348 -19.60 -10.10 7.08
N LEU A 349 -20.36 -10.83 6.26
CA LEU A 349 -19.89 -12.08 5.67
C LEU A 349 -19.14 -11.81 4.37
N TYR A 350 -17.96 -12.39 4.25
CA TYR A 350 -17.13 -12.35 3.06
C TYR A 350 -16.93 -13.75 2.50
N ARG A 351 -16.61 -13.86 1.20
CA ARG A 351 -16.33 -15.13 0.52
C ARG A 351 -15.06 -15.03 -0.32
N CYS A 352 -14.13 -16.00 -0.20
CA CYS A 352 -12.97 -16.11 -1.11
C CYS A 352 -13.48 -16.33 -2.53
N ARG A 353 -13.06 -15.49 -3.49
CA ARG A 353 -13.45 -15.65 -4.91
C ARG A 353 -12.98 -16.96 -5.53
N TYR A 354 -11.93 -17.53 -4.97
CA TYR A 354 -11.28 -18.74 -5.48
C TYR A 354 -11.75 -20.00 -4.78
N CYS A 355 -11.49 -20.14 -3.47
CA CYS A 355 -11.85 -21.32 -2.70
C CYS A 355 -13.22 -21.20 -2.02
N GLY A 356 -14.02 -20.17 -2.30
CA GLY A 356 -15.40 -20.05 -1.80
C GLY A 356 -15.59 -20.05 -0.29
N THR A 357 -14.50 -20.07 0.51
CA THR A 357 -14.56 -20.08 1.97
C THR A 357 -15.32 -18.83 2.45
N PRO A 358 -16.43 -19.01 3.19
CA PRO A 358 -17.13 -17.92 3.84
C PRO A 358 -16.43 -17.57 5.16
N GLU A 359 -16.34 -16.28 5.48
CA GLU A 359 -15.70 -15.81 6.71
C GLU A 359 -16.34 -14.50 7.19
N VAL A 360 -16.61 -14.39 8.49
CA VAL A 360 -17.14 -13.15 9.09
C VAL A 360 -15.98 -12.21 9.38
N MET A 361 -15.99 -11.06 8.71
CA MET A 361 -14.97 -10.03 8.89
C MET A 361 -15.57 -8.76 9.47
N LYS A 362 -14.74 -8.00 10.19
CA LYS A 362 -15.03 -6.64 10.64
C LYS A 362 -14.90 -5.69 9.44
N ARG A 363 -15.95 -5.52 8.64
CA ARG A 363 -15.96 -4.55 7.54
C ARG A 363 -15.63 -3.17 8.10
N LEU A 364 -14.46 -2.64 7.73
CA LEU A 364 -14.03 -1.29 8.05
C LEU A 364 -14.22 -0.39 6.83
N ARG A 365 -14.81 0.78 7.02
CA ARG A 365 -14.92 1.82 6.01
C ARG A 365 -14.47 3.15 6.57
N LEU A 366 -13.52 3.77 5.88
CA LEU A 366 -13.26 5.19 6.04
C LEU A 366 -14.24 5.97 5.18
N ILE A 367 -14.87 6.97 5.78
CA ILE A 367 -15.76 7.92 5.13
C ILE A 367 -15.13 9.29 5.30
N THR A 368 -14.91 9.98 4.18
CA THR A 368 -14.56 11.40 4.12
C THR A 368 -15.63 12.11 3.28
N PRO A 369 -15.66 13.46 3.26
CA PRO A 369 -16.59 14.19 2.39
C PRO A 369 -16.46 13.88 0.90
N ASP A 370 -15.25 13.53 0.45
CA ASP A 370 -14.90 13.29 -0.95
C ASP A 370 -14.96 11.82 -1.38
N LYS A 371 -14.73 10.86 -0.46
CA LYS A 371 -14.62 9.44 -0.81
C LYS A 371 -15.04 8.50 0.31
N THR A 372 -15.20 7.23 -0.05
CA THR A 372 -15.36 6.14 0.92
C THR A 372 -14.39 5.02 0.56
N LEU A 373 -13.47 4.71 1.47
CA LEU A 373 -12.53 3.61 1.32
C LEU A 373 -13.01 2.43 2.15
N SER A 374 -13.02 1.24 1.56
CA SER A 374 -13.32 0.00 2.29
C SER A 374 -12.05 -0.82 2.43
N ALA A 375 -11.84 -1.36 3.62
CA ALA A 375 -10.75 -2.29 3.85
C ALA A 375 -10.86 -3.52 2.95
N ILE A 376 -9.71 -4.04 2.54
CA ILE A 376 -9.54 -5.19 1.66
C ILE A 376 -9.14 -6.38 2.53
N TYR A 377 -9.95 -7.44 2.44
CA TYR A 377 -9.67 -8.70 3.14
C TYR A 377 -9.18 -9.74 2.16
N ASN A 378 -8.17 -10.49 2.58
CA ASN A 378 -7.68 -11.69 1.90
C ASN A 378 -8.08 -12.91 2.72
N CYS A 379 -8.43 -14.00 2.06
CA CYS A 379 -8.87 -15.21 2.75
C CYS A 379 -7.67 -15.95 3.34
N LEU A 380 -7.81 -16.37 4.59
CA LEU A 380 -6.77 -17.06 5.35
C LEU A 380 -6.34 -18.39 4.70
N GLU A 381 -7.27 -19.08 4.05
CA GLU A 381 -7.00 -20.36 3.37
C GLU A 381 -6.23 -20.20 2.05
N CYS A 382 -6.65 -19.23 1.23
CA CYS A 382 -6.30 -19.18 -0.20
C CYS A 382 -5.41 -17.97 -0.56
N GLY A 383 -5.27 -16.97 0.32
CA GLY A 383 -4.60 -15.70 0.10
C GLY A 383 -5.27 -14.77 -0.92
N GLU A 384 -6.40 -15.17 -1.51
CA GLU A 384 -7.11 -14.37 -2.52
C GLU A 384 -8.03 -13.36 -1.88
N ARG A 385 -8.26 -12.27 -2.61
CA ARG A 385 -9.18 -11.23 -2.21
C ARG A 385 -10.57 -11.78 -1.98
N MET A 386 -11.11 -11.49 -0.81
CA MET A 386 -12.48 -11.83 -0.45
C MET A 386 -13.45 -10.78 -0.98
N SER A 387 -14.69 -11.20 -1.21
CA SER A 387 -15.79 -10.32 -1.60
C SER A 387 -16.89 -10.37 -0.58
N LEU A 388 -17.39 -9.18 -0.24
CA LEU A 388 -18.55 -9.02 0.62
C LEU A 388 -19.75 -9.77 0.03
N VAL A 389 -20.35 -10.66 0.81
CA VAL A 389 -21.60 -11.33 0.50
C VAL A 389 -22.73 -10.38 0.88
N LYS A 390 -23.50 -9.93 -0.12
CA LYS A 390 -24.71 -9.14 0.13
C LYS A 390 -25.72 -10.02 0.87
N ARG A 391 -26.48 -9.45 1.81
CA ARG A 391 -27.43 -10.22 2.63
C ARG A 391 -28.38 -11.11 1.83
N GLY A 392 -28.96 -10.57 0.75
CA GLY A 392 -29.85 -11.35 -0.14
C GLY A 392 -29.18 -12.52 -0.87
N HIS A 393 -27.85 -12.62 -0.82
CA HIS A 393 -27.07 -13.70 -1.44
C HIS A 393 -26.49 -14.69 -0.41
N ILE A 394 -26.75 -14.51 0.88
CA ILE A 394 -26.27 -15.44 1.92
C ILE A 394 -26.89 -16.83 1.71
N ALA A 395 -28.18 -16.89 1.38
CA ALA A 395 -28.88 -18.13 1.07
C ALA A 395 -28.44 -18.79 -0.26
N SER A 396 -27.58 -18.15 -1.04
CA SER A 396 -27.04 -18.67 -2.31
C SER A 396 -25.55 -19.00 -2.23
N LEU A 397 -25.00 -19.15 -1.03
CA LEU A 397 -23.61 -19.55 -0.84
C LEU A 397 -23.44 -21.03 -1.15
N ASP A 398 -22.29 -21.36 -1.73
CA ASP A 398 -21.88 -22.75 -1.89
C ASP A 398 -21.17 -23.23 -0.62
N CYS A 399 -21.42 -24.48 -0.25
CA CYS A 399 -20.71 -25.16 0.81
C CYS A 399 -19.20 -25.15 0.53
N PRO A 400 -18.37 -24.73 1.49
CA PRO A 400 -16.91 -24.71 1.30
C PRO A 400 -16.35 -26.11 1.03
N ASP A 401 -16.94 -27.15 1.64
CA ASP A 401 -16.44 -28.53 1.57
C ASP A 401 -16.79 -29.22 0.25
N CYS A 402 -18.07 -29.17 -0.14
CA CYS A 402 -18.57 -29.95 -1.29
C CYS A 402 -19.03 -29.12 -2.49
N ARG A 403 -18.94 -27.78 -2.42
CA ARG A 403 -19.30 -26.83 -3.48
C ARG A 403 -20.76 -26.85 -3.93
N LYS A 404 -21.63 -27.58 -3.24
CA LYS A 404 -23.07 -27.56 -3.50
C LYS A 404 -23.73 -26.39 -2.76
N PRO A 405 -24.88 -25.88 -3.22
CA PRO A 405 -25.59 -24.80 -2.53
C PRO A 405 -25.91 -25.14 -1.07
N LEU A 406 -25.74 -24.17 -0.19
CA LEU A 406 -26.19 -24.21 1.20
C LEU A 406 -27.68 -23.88 1.29
N ASN A 407 -28.36 -24.40 2.30
CA ASN A 407 -29.72 -23.98 2.63
C ASN A 407 -29.69 -23.02 3.80
N LEU A 408 -30.53 -21.99 3.73
CA LEU A 408 -30.83 -21.15 4.88
C LEU A 408 -31.83 -21.87 5.79
N VAL A 409 -31.35 -22.29 6.96
CA VAL A 409 -32.17 -22.97 7.98
C VAL A 409 -32.97 -21.95 8.77
N SER A 410 -32.30 -20.89 9.26
CA SER A 410 -32.97 -19.85 10.03
C SER A 410 -32.28 -18.48 9.93
N GLU A 411 -33.08 -17.42 10.04
CA GLU A 411 -32.65 -16.03 10.19
C GLU A 411 -33.29 -15.46 11.45
N LYS A 412 -32.48 -15.08 12.44
CA LYS A 412 -32.95 -14.62 13.76
C LYS A 412 -32.21 -13.37 14.22
N GLN A 413 -32.88 -12.53 15.00
CA GLN A 413 -32.21 -11.43 15.68
C GLN A 413 -31.34 -11.97 16.81
N TRP A 414 -30.08 -11.52 16.94
CA TRP A 414 -29.18 -11.95 18.01
C TRP A 414 -28.85 -10.82 18.97
N SER A 415 -28.66 -11.15 20.25
CA SER A 415 -28.55 -10.21 21.36
C SER A 415 -27.21 -9.47 21.41
N GLY A 416 -26.16 -9.96 20.75
CA GLY A 416 -24.81 -9.38 20.80
C GLY A 416 -23.92 -9.92 21.92
N VAL A 417 -24.44 -10.77 22.80
CA VAL A 417 -23.70 -11.43 23.87
C VAL A 417 -23.49 -12.88 23.44
N LEU A 418 -22.24 -13.35 23.42
CA LEU A 418 -21.96 -14.77 23.21
C LEU A 418 -22.60 -15.55 24.36
N GLU A 419 -23.50 -16.50 24.07
CA GLU A 419 -24.29 -17.23 25.08
C GLU A 419 -23.43 -18.01 26.10
N THR A 420 -22.12 -18.09 25.88
CA THR A 420 -21.14 -18.68 26.82
C THR A 420 -20.96 -17.91 28.12
N GLU A 421 -21.44 -16.66 28.26
CA GLU A 421 -21.37 -15.90 29.52
C GLU A 421 -22.69 -15.90 30.33
N ALA A 422 -23.79 -16.45 29.78
CA ALA A 422 -25.09 -16.46 30.45
C ALA A 422 -25.32 -17.68 31.38
N THR A 423 -24.33 -18.54 31.56
CA THR A 423 -24.42 -19.75 32.41
C THR A 423 -23.50 -19.73 33.63
N LEU A 424 -22.93 -18.56 33.97
CA LEU A 424 -22.21 -18.32 35.21
C LEU A 424 -22.82 -17.15 35.98
N GLU A 425 -24.09 -17.29 36.37
CA GLU A 425 -24.68 -16.61 37.54
C GLU A 425 -25.34 -17.62 38.46
#